data_AF-A0AAP0R4G9-F1
#
_entry.id   AF-A0AAP0R4G9-F1
#
_cell.length_a   1.000
_cell.length_b   1.000
_cell.length_c   1.000
_cell.angle_alpha   90.00
_cell.angle_beta   90.00
_cell.angle_gamma   90.00
#
_symmetry.space_group_name_H-M   'P 1'
#
loop_
_entity.id
_entity.type
_entity.pdbx_description
1 polymer ?
#
loop_
_entity_poly.entity_id
_entity_poly.type
_entity_poly.pdbx_seq_one_letter_code
_entity_poly.pdbx_strand_id
1 'polypeptide(L)'
;MAKPSFRFDNMENDDDMKWGLAAIESESENAHRGYQQLLGFKKPLLKIVSSIGENKMDSQQKDSVQQMMVSLPGPSCKINRKIALLVVLYGEKCKAAFDSISKSVQTLQGLCRVLMNYLHQKNSHSAVASSRLVVSRTPNSCYGCASTFVTQCLEILQMLSRHPNSKKQLVAPGILSELFENNIHQCPKTACVQARAVLCAFSEGDINAVAELNSLMQKKVMYCLEHHRSMDIALATREELLLLSEVCSLADEFWESRLRVVFQLLFSSIKLGAKHPAMSEHVILPCLRIISQACTPPKPDKVHREQGLGKSAPASQLKDENNINPSGSSSALLSGSKPVPESVEKNWDGSHKTQDIQLLSYSEWEKGASYLDFLRRQ
;
A
#
# COMPACT_ATOMS: atom_id res chain seq x y z
N MET A 1 9.97 -3.56 -21.50
CA MET A 1 10.50 -4.94 -21.49
C MET A 1 9.90 -5.66 -20.29
N ALA A 2 9.16 -6.74 -20.52
CA ALA A 2 8.59 -7.53 -19.43
C ALA A 2 9.71 -8.16 -18.60
N LYS A 3 9.63 -8.08 -17.27
CA LYS A 3 10.54 -8.82 -16.39
C LYS A 3 10.34 -10.32 -16.62
N PRO A 4 11.40 -11.14 -16.73
CA PRO A 4 11.27 -12.59 -16.81
C PRO A 4 10.45 -13.10 -15.62
N SER A 5 9.45 -13.95 -15.88
CA SER A 5 8.79 -14.67 -14.80
C SER A 5 9.78 -15.68 -14.21
N PHE A 6 10.14 -15.51 -12.94
CA PHE A 6 10.91 -16.50 -12.19
C PHE A 6 10.02 -17.70 -11.87
N ARG A 7 9.77 -18.54 -12.88
CA ARG A 7 9.07 -19.82 -12.73
C ARG A 7 10.13 -20.91 -12.61
N PHE A 8 10.02 -21.73 -11.57
CA PHE A 8 10.88 -22.89 -11.35
C PHE A 8 10.10 -24.14 -11.71
N ASP A 9 10.74 -25.06 -12.43
CA ASP A 9 10.16 -26.36 -12.74
C ASP A 9 10.13 -27.23 -11.48
N ASN A 10 9.17 -28.16 -11.42
CA ASN A 10 9.04 -29.07 -10.30
C ASN A 10 10.14 -30.15 -10.38
N MET A 11 10.61 -30.64 -9.22
CA MET A 11 11.49 -31.81 -9.15
C MET A 11 10.65 -33.09 -9.28
N GLU A 12 11.07 -34.02 -10.13
CA GLU A 12 10.34 -35.27 -10.37
C GLU A 12 11.09 -36.50 -9.83
N ASN A 13 12.41 -36.42 -9.74
CA ASN A 13 13.27 -37.54 -9.34
C ASN A 13 14.40 -37.12 -8.35
N ASP A 14 15.12 -38.11 -7.82
CA ASP A 14 16.20 -37.89 -6.85
C ASP A 14 17.43 -37.21 -7.46
N ASP A 15 17.63 -37.32 -8.77
CA ASP A 15 18.69 -36.61 -9.48
C ASP A 15 18.38 -35.11 -9.55
N ASP A 16 17.15 -34.72 -9.86
CA ASP A 16 16.68 -33.32 -9.83
C ASP A 16 16.83 -32.72 -8.44
N MET A 17 16.52 -33.50 -7.40
CA MET A 17 16.71 -33.11 -6.00
C MET A 17 18.19 -32.83 -5.70
N LYS A 18 19.08 -33.71 -6.13
CA LYS A 18 20.53 -33.56 -5.95
C LYS A 18 21.07 -32.34 -6.70
N TRP A 19 20.60 -32.12 -7.93
CA TRP A 19 20.90 -30.91 -8.69
C TRP A 19 20.38 -29.64 -8.00
N GLY A 20 19.16 -29.68 -7.47
CA GLY A 20 18.57 -28.58 -6.72
C GLY A 20 19.36 -28.22 -5.46
N LEU A 21 19.83 -29.22 -4.70
CA LEU A 21 20.68 -29.01 -3.53
C LEU A 21 22.04 -28.39 -3.89
N ALA A 22 22.70 -28.88 -4.95
CA ALA A 22 23.95 -28.30 -5.43
C ALA A 22 23.75 -26.85 -5.95
N ALA A 23 22.62 -26.57 -6.58
CA ALA A 23 22.26 -25.23 -7.03
C ALA A 23 21.97 -24.29 -5.85
N ILE A 24 21.30 -24.77 -4.79
CA ILE A 24 21.08 -24.02 -3.55
C ILE A 24 22.41 -23.63 -2.91
N GLU A 25 23.35 -24.57 -2.79
CA GLU A 25 24.69 -24.31 -2.25
C GLU A 25 25.44 -23.26 -3.09
N SER A 26 25.50 -23.46 -4.41
CA SER A 26 26.12 -22.52 -5.35
C SER A 26 25.52 -21.12 -5.30
N GLU A 27 24.18 -20.99 -5.29
CA GLU A 27 23.51 -19.69 -5.21
C GLU A 27 23.68 -19.02 -3.85
N SER A 28 23.78 -19.81 -2.77
CA SER A 28 24.09 -19.28 -1.44
C SER A 28 25.50 -18.68 -1.39
N GLU A 29 26.50 -19.35 -2.00
CA GLU A 29 27.86 -18.82 -2.12
C GLU A 29 27.90 -17.57 -3.01
N ASN A 30 27.14 -17.56 -4.11
CA ASN A 30 27.04 -16.40 -4.99
C ASN A 30 26.43 -15.19 -4.27
N ALA A 31 25.34 -15.39 -3.52
CA ALA A 31 24.73 -14.34 -2.70
C ALA A 31 25.70 -13.83 -1.63
N HIS A 32 26.43 -14.73 -0.97
CA HIS A 32 27.43 -14.34 0.04
C HIS A 32 28.57 -13.54 -0.58
N ARG A 33 29.15 -13.98 -1.70
CA ARG A 33 30.19 -13.25 -2.42
C ARG A 33 29.72 -11.86 -2.86
N GLY A 34 28.52 -11.77 -3.43
CA GLY A 34 27.93 -10.49 -3.83
C GLY A 34 27.75 -9.55 -2.63
N TYR A 35 27.26 -10.07 -1.51
CA TYR A 35 27.11 -9.29 -0.27
C TYR A 35 28.45 -8.76 0.25
N GLN A 36 29.51 -9.58 0.25
CA GLN A 36 30.86 -9.13 0.63
C GLN A 36 31.39 -8.03 -0.29
N GLN A 37 31.13 -8.12 -1.61
CA GLN A 37 31.48 -7.05 -2.55
C GLN A 37 30.74 -5.75 -2.22
N LEU A 38 29.43 -5.83 -1.93
CA LEU A 38 28.62 -4.66 -1.56
C LEU A 38 29.14 -3.99 -0.27
N LEU A 39 29.50 -4.79 0.74
CA LEU A 39 30.15 -4.29 1.95
C LEU A 39 31.49 -3.63 1.67
N GLY A 40 32.27 -4.19 0.74
CA GLY A 40 33.55 -3.64 0.27
C GLY A 40 33.43 -2.23 -0.31
N PHE A 41 32.31 -1.90 -0.95
CA PHE A 41 32.07 -0.57 -1.52
C PHE A 41 31.65 0.50 -0.49
N LYS A 42 31.22 0.10 0.72
CA LYS A 42 30.72 1.04 1.75
C LYS A 42 31.77 2.08 2.18
N LYS A 43 32.99 1.64 2.50
CA LYS A 43 34.07 2.54 2.95
C LYS A 43 34.50 3.53 1.85
N PRO A 44 34.76 3.10 0.59
CA PRO A 44 35.02 4.02 -0.53
C PRO A 44 33.91 5.04 -0.77
N LEU A 45 32.64 4.63 -0.74
CA LEU A 45 31.50 5.52 -0.94
C LEU A 45 31.45 6.63 0.11
N LEU A 46 31.54 6.26 1.39
CA LEU A 46 31.53 7.23 2.49
C LEU A 46 32.68 8.23 2.35
N LYS A 47 33.89 7.77 2.00
CA LYS A 47 35.06 8.64 1.79
C LYS A 47 34.84 9.64 0.64
N ILE A 48 34.24 9.21 -0.46
CA ILE A 48 33.96 10.09 -1.60
C ILE A 48 32.91 11.13 -1.22
N VAL A 49 31.79 10.69 -0.62
CA VAL A 49 30.68 11.56 -0.18
C VAL A 49 31.14 12.60 0.82
N SER A 50 31.92 12.20 1.84
CA SER A 50 32.44 13.13 2.85
C SER A 50 33.43 14.15 2.29
N SER A 51 34.07 13.86 1.16
CA SER A 51 35.04 14.77 0.52
C SER A 51 34.43 15.66 -0.57
N ILE A 52 33.13 15.54 -0.87
CA ILE A 52 32.44 16.38 -1.86
C ILE A 52 32.26 17.79 -1.27
N GLY A 53 32.90 18.78 -1.89
CA GLY A 53 32.91 20.19 -1.44
C GLY A 53 34.29 20.72 -1.05
N GLU A 54 35.26 19.83 -0.79
CA GLU A 54 36.65 20.21 -0.48
C GLU A 54 37.50 20.30 -1.76
N ASN A 55 38.00 21.51 -2.06
CA ASN A 55 38.73 21.83 -3.30
C ASN A 55 40.24 21.51 -3.26
N LYS A 56 40.79 20.94 -2.18
CA LYS A 56 42.17 20.43 -2.14
C LYS A 56 42.15 18.92 -2.29
N MET A 57 42.67 18.42 -3.42
CA MET A 57 42.98 17.00 -3.56
C MET A 57 44.38 16.76 -2.98
N ASP A 58 44.48 15.95 -1.93
CA ASP A 58 45.75 15.37 -1.53
C ASP A 58 46.30 14.47 -2.64
N SER A 59 47.61 14.55 -2.88
CA SER A 59 48.35 13.80 -3.90
C SER A 59 48.09 12.29 -3.81
N GLN A 60 47.95 11.76 -2.58
CA GLN A 60 47.71 10.35 -2.30
C GLN A 60 46.30 9.86 -2.72
N GLN A 61 45.30 10.74 -2.75
CA GLN A 61 43.95 10.41 -3.20
C GLN A 61 43.86 10.39 -4.74
N LYS A 62 44.80 11.05 -5.43
CA LYS A 62 44.89 11.08 -6.90
C LYS A 62 45.18 9.69 -7.45
N ASP A 63 46.07 8.91 -6.81
CA ASP A 63 46.49 7.58 -7.27
C ASP A 63 45.42 6.49 -7.08
N SER A 64 44.75 6.44 -5.92
CA SER A 64 43.63 5.50 -5.72
C SER A 64 42.45 5.80 -6.64
N VAL A 65 42.22 7.07 -6.97
CA VAL A 65 41.19 7.50 -7.93
C VAL A 65 41.63 7.23 -9.37
N GLN A 66 42.93 7.34 -9.69
CA GLN A 66 43.48 6.99 -11.02
C GLN A 66 43.31 5.49 -11.30
N GLN A 67 43.63 4.64 -10.31
CA GLN A 67 43.54 3.18 -10.43
C GLN A 67 42.10 2.69 -10.63
N MET A 68 41.12 3.43 -10.07
CA MET A 68 39.69 3.13 -10.22
C MET A 68 39.10 3.66 -11.54
N MET A 69 39.83 4.53 -12.26
CA MET A 69 39.44 5.13 -13.55
C MET A 69 40.01 4.41 -14.78
N VAL A 70 40.91 3.44 -14.61
CA VAL A 70 41.45 2.62 -15.73
C VAL A 70 40.33 1.84 -16.45
N SER A 71 39.16 1.69 -15.83
CA SER A 71 38.00 0.96 -16.38
C SER A 71 36.95 1.86 -17.07
N LEU A 72 37.20 3.16 -17.28
CA LEU A 72 36.18 4.10 -17.81
C LEU A 72 36.50 4.59 -19.23
N PRO A 73 35.49 4.77 -20.11
CA PRO A 73 35.63 5.50 -21.38
C PRO A 73 36.00 6.97 -21.11
N GLY A 74 36.83 7.54 -21.99
CA GLY A 74 37.58 8.79 -21.78
C GLY A 74 36.78 10.08 -21.49
N PRO A 75 37.50 11.16 -21.10
CA PRO A 75 36.92 12.33 -20.43
C PRO A 75 36.42 13.38 -21.44
N SER A 76 35.10 13.54 -21.58
CA SER A 76 34.52 14.66 -22.34
C SER A 76 33.49 15.50 -21.57
N CYS A 77 33.29 15.27 -20.27
CA CYS A 77 32.31 16.03 -19.49
C CYS A 77 32.97 16.85 -18.37
N LYS A 78 32.65 18.16 -18.32
CA LYS A 78 33.13 19.15 -17.34
C LYS A 78 32.49 18.96 -15.95
N ILE A 79 32.49 17.73 -15.44
CA ILE A 79 31.88 17.36 -14.15
C ILE A 79 32.99 17.13 -13.12
N ASN A 80 32.73 17.50 -11.86
CA ASN A 80 33.67 17.26 -10.76
C ASN A 80 34.03 15.76 -10.67
N ARG A 81 35.33 15.45 -10.67
CA ARG A 81 35.87 14.07 -10.71
C ARG A 81 35.34 13.19 -9.57
N LYS A 82 35.06 13.76 -8.38
CA LYS A 82 34.47 13.05 -7.23
C LYS A 82 33.01 12.62 -7.53
N ILE A 83 32.24 13.46 -8.21
CA ILE A 83 30.86 13.18 -8.62
C ILE A 83 30.83 12.08 -9.68
N ALA A 84 31.70 12.16 -10.69
CA ALA A 84 31.81 11.13 -11.72
C ALA A 84 32.16 9.74 -11.12
N LEU A 85 33.06 9.71 -10.14
CA LEU A 85 33.42 8.48 -9.44
C LEU A 85 32.26 7.91 -8.61
N LEU A 86 31.47 8.77 -7.98
CA LEU A 86 30.28 8.35 -7.22
C LEU A 86 29.22 7.70 -8.11
N VAL A 87 28.98 8.28 -9.29
CA VAL A 87 28.04 7.72 -10.29
C VAL A 87 28.45 6.32 -10.72
N VAL A 88 29.73 6.10 -11.02
CA VAL A 88 30.24 4.79 -11.42
C VAL A 88 30.20 3.80 -10.26
N LEU A 89 30.68 4.20 -9.08
CA LEU A 89 30.82 3.26 -7.97
C LEU A 89 29.46 2.86 -7.37
N TYR A 90 28.53 3.80 -7.21
CA TYR A 90 27.19 3.53 -6.71
C TYR A 90 26.22 3.07 -7.81
N GLY A 91 26.14 3.83 -8.90
CA GLY A 91 25.16 3.63 -9.96
C GLY A 91 25.43 2.43 -10.86
N GLU A 92 26.69 2.00 -10.97
CA GLU A 92 27.06 0.83 -11.78
C GLU A 92 27.53 -0.33 -10.90
N LYS A 93 28.62 -0.17 -10.13
CA LYS A 93 29.23 -1.29 -9.40
C LYS A 93 28.37 -1.80 -8.25
N CYS A 94 27.89 -0.93 -7.37
CA CYS A 94 27.02 -1.33 -6.26
C CYS A 94 25.68 -1.87 -6.77
N LYS A 95 25.11 -1.23 -7.80
CA LYS A 95 23.88 -1.69 -8.43
C LYS A 95 24.04 -3.08 -9.05
N ALA A 96 25.12 -3.34 -9.79
CA ALA A 96 25.39 -4.65 -10.38
C ALA A 96 25.55 -5.75 -9.30
N ALA A 97 26.26 -5.45 -8.21
CA ALA A 97 26.39 -6.37 -7.08
C ALA A 97 25.03 -6.63 -6.42
N PHE A 98 24.22 -5.59 -6.21
CA PHE A 98 22.86 -5.70 -5.65
C PHE A 98 21.92 -6.52 -6.54
N ASP A 99 21.93 -6.26 -7.85
CA ASP A 99 21.11 -7.00 -8.82
C ASP A 99 21.52 -8.48 -8.86
N SER A 100 22.82 -8.78 -8.78
CA SER A 100 23.34 -10.15 -8.67
C SER A 100 22.86 -10.85 -7.38
N ILE A 101 22.97 -10.19 -6.22
CA ILE A 101 22.48 -10.73 -4.94
C ILE A 101 20.98 -10.99 -5.02
N SER A 102 20.22 -10.02 -5.52
CA SER A 102 18.76 -10.10 -5.65
C SER A 102 18.35 -11.29 -6.50
N LYS A 103 19.07 -11.54 -7.61
CA LYS A 103 18.86 -12.71 -8.46
C LYS A 103 19.16 -14.01 -7.70
N SER A 104 20.31 -14.12 -7.04
CA SER A 104 20.67 -15.33 -6.27
C SER A 104 19.68 -15.63 -5.14
N VAL A 105 19.21 -14.61 -4.42
CA VAL A 105 18.20 -14.78 -3.35
C VAL A 105 16.85 -15.24 -3.92
N GLN A 106 16.41 -14.67 -5.04
CA GLN A 106 15.17 -15.10 -5.71
C GLN A 106 15.27 -16.54 -6.21
N THR A 107 16.41 -16.94 -6.77
CA THR A 107 16.70 -18.31 -7.17
C THR A 107 16.70 -19.27 -5.98
N LEU A 108 17.38 -18.89 -4.89
CA LEU A 108 17.45 -19.68 -3.66
C LEU A 108 16.05 -19.94 -3.09
N GLN A 109 15.22 -18.89 -2.97
CA GLN A 109 13.84 -19.01 -2.49
C GLN A 109 12.98 -19.92 -3.39
N GLY A 110 13.16 -19.84 -4.72
CA GLY A 110 12.49 -20.70 -5.68
C GLY A 110 12.87 -22.17 -5.51
N LEU A 111 14.18 -22.45 -5.49
CA LEU A 111 14.72 -23.80 -5.35
C LEU A 111 14.36 -24.44 -4.00
N CYS A 112 14.50 -23.71 -2.89
CA CYS A 112 14.10 -24.20 -1.57
C CYS A 112 12.60 -24.54 -1.51
N ARG A 113 11.75 -23.76 -2.18
CA ARG A 113 10.31 -24.04 -2.25
C ARG A 113 10.02 -25.33 -3.03
N VAL A 114 10.62 -25.50 -4.20
CA VAL A 114 10.43 -26.71 -5.02
C VAL A 114 10.97 -27.95 -4.29
N LEU A 115 12.14 -27.85 -3.68
CA LEU A 115 12.74 -28.93 -2.89
C LEU A 115 11.84 -29.34 -1.71
N MET A 116 11.32 -28.37 -0.96
CA MET A 116 10.43 -28.64 0.16
C MET A 116 9.15 -29.36 -0.29
N ASN A 117 8.58 -28.93 -1.43
CA ASN A 117 7.41 -29.59 -2.02
C ASN A 117 7.71 -31.04 -2.43
N TYR A 118 8.86 -31.29 -3.06
CA TYR A 118 9.29 -32.63 -3.46
C TYR A 118 9.49 -33.54 -2.25
N LEU A 119 10.20 -33.08 -1.22
CA LEU A 119 10.44 -33.83 0.02
C LEU A 119 9.12 -34.14 0.76
N HIS A 120 8.20 -33.18 0.80
CA HIS A 120 6.87 -33.39 1.37
C HIS A 120 6.09 -34.46 0.60
N GLN A 121 6.11 -34.41 -0.73
CA GLN A 121 5.46 -35.40 -1.58
C GLN A 121 6.08 -36.80 -1.40
N LYS A 122 7.41 -36.90 -1.42
CA LYS A 122 8.17 -38.14 -1.18
C LYS A 122 7.85 -38.77 0.18
N ASN A 123 7.75 -37.95 1.23
CA ASN A 123 7.37 -38.42 2.58
C ASN A 123 5.89 -38.82 2.67
N SER A 124 4.99 -38.16 1.92
CA SER A 124 3.56 -38.52 1.88
C SER A 124 3.28 -39.83 1.13
N HIS A 125 4.09 -40.20 0.14
CA HIS A 125 3.99 -41.49 -0.56
C HIS A 125 4.36 -42.71 0.33
N SER A 126 4.99 -42.48 1.49
CA SER A 126 5.20 -43.51 2.51
C SER A 126 3.98 -43.74 3.42
N ALA A 127 2.97 -42.88 3.37
CA ALA A 127 1.80 -42.96 4.23
C ALA A 127 0.51 -42.88 3.39
N VAL A 128 -0.02 -44.07 3.10
CA VAL A 128 -1.42 -44.33 2.71
C VAL A 128 -1.78 -44.04 1.25
N ALA A 129 -1.82 -45.13 0.49
CA ALA A 129 -2.78 -45.29 -0.60
C ALA A 129 -4.21 -45.32 -0.02
N SER A 130 -4.97 -44.22 -0.10
CA SER A 130 -6.44 -44.28 -0.05
C SER A 130 -7.10 -42.97 -0.50
N SER A 131 -8.14 -43.13 -1.32
CA SER A 131 -9.25 -42.21 -1.64
C SER A 131 -9.06 -41.06 -2.64
N ARG A 132 -9.43 -41.40 -3.89
CA ARG A 132 -10.39 -40.71 -4.79
C ARG A 132 -10.58 -39.19 -4.63
N LEU A 133 -10.20 -38.47 -5.69
CA LEU A 133 -10.85 -37.25 -6.20
C LEU A 133 -11.31 -36.23 -5.16
N VAL A 134 -10.41 -35.84 -4.28
CA VAL A 134 -10.35 -34.46 -3.80
C VAL A 134 -8.94 -34.04 -4.13
N VAL A 135 -8.78 -32.96 -4.91
CA VAL A 135 -7.49 -32.26 -4.95
C VAL A 135 -7.25 -31.85 -3.51
N SER A 136 -6.47 -32.65 -2.77
CA SER A 136 -5.91 -32.26 -1.49
C SER A 136 -4.98 -31.11 -1.80
N ARG A 137 -5.55 -29.90 -1.89
CA ARG A 137 -4.76 -28.69 -1.86
C ARG A 137 -4.10 -28.74 -0.50
N THR A 138 -2.79 -28.98 -0.47
CA THR A 138 -1.99 -28.66 0.69
C THR A 138 -2.47 -27.30 1.20
N PRO A 139 -2.82 -27.16 2.49
CA PRO A 139 -3.26 -25.89 3.02
C PRO A 139 -2.11 -24.91 2.77
N ASN A 140 -2.29 -24.06 1.77
CA ASN A 140 -1.35 -23.00 1.45
C ASN A 140 -1.48 -21.97 2.57
N SER A 141 -0.84 -22.24 3.70
CA SER A 141 -0.76 -21.38 4.89
C SER A 141 0.15 -20.16 4.67
N CYS A 142 0.46 -19.86 3.41
CA CYS A 142 1.29 -18.72 3.05
C CYS A 142 0.46 -17.44 3.16
N TYR A 143 0.99 -16.42 3.85
CA TYR A 143 0.31 -15.12 4.00
C TYR A 143 -0.14 -14.54 2.65
N GLY A 144 0.68 -14.65 1.59
CA GLY A 144 0.31 -14.18 0.26
C GLY A 144 -0.87 -14.92 -0.36
N CYS A 145 -1.01 -16.22 -0.08
CA CYS A 145 -2.09 -17.08 -0.54
C CYS A 145 -3.40 -16.71 0.17
N ALA A 146 -3.33 -16.53 1.49
CA ALA A 146 -4.45 -16.06 2.31
C ALA A 146 -4.88 -14.63 1.90
N SER A 147 -3.92 -13.72 1.71
CA SER A 147 -4.21 -12.35 1.27
C SER A 147 -4.85 -12.31 -0.13
N THR A 148 -4.37 -13.14 -1.06
CA THR A 148 -4.99 -13.26 -2.39
C THR A 148 -6.40 -13.83 -2.30
N PHE A 149 -6.60 -14.85 -1.46
CA PHE A 149 -7.93 -15.43 -1.22
C PHE A 149 -8.91 -14.40 -0.66
N VAL A 150 -8.51 -13.64 0.37
CA VAL A 150 -9.34 -12.55 0.93
C VAL A 150 -9.68 -11.51 -0.14
N THR A 151 -8.71 -11.12 -0.97
CA THR A 151 -8.94 -10.17 -2.08
C THR A 151 -9.99 -10.70 -3.06
N GLN A 152 -9.88 -11.97 -3.46
CA GLN A 152 -10.86 -12.62 -4.33
C GLN A 152 -12.25 -12.73 -3.67
N CYS A 153 -12.31 -13.02 -2.36
CA CYS A 153 -13.56 -13.00 -1.62
C CYS A 153 -14.21 -11.62 -1.64
N LEU A 154 -13.45 -10.54 -1.44
CA LEU A 154 -13.95 -9.17 -1.52
C LEU A 154 -14.45 -8.81 -2.93
N GLU A 155 -13.80 -9.30 -3.99
CA GLU A 155 -14.27 -9.11 -5.39
C GLU A 155 -15.61 -9.81 -5.62
N ILE A 156 -15.73 -11.06 -5.17
CA ILE A 156 -16.99 -11.82 -5.27
C ILE A 156 -18.09 -11.13 -4.48
N LEU A 157 -17.81 -10.69 -3.25
CA LEU A 157 -18.76 -9.95 -2.42
C LEU A 157 -19.24 -8.65 -3.09
N GLN A 158 -18.34 -7.93 -3.75
CA GLN A 158 -18.67 -6.72 -4.52
C GLN A 158 -19.59 -7.02 -5.72
N MET A 159 -19.46 -8.19 -6.33
CA MET A 159 -20.36 -8.61 -7.41
C MET A 159 -21.72 -9.06 -6.86
N LEU A 160 -21.72 -9.79 -5.75
CA LEU A 160 -22.95 -10.29 -5.11
C LEU A 160 -23.80 -9.15 -4.51
N SER A 161 -23.20 -8.06 -4.06
CA SER A 161 -23.92 -6.90 -3.52
C SER A 161 -24.83 -6.21 -4.54
N ARG A 162 -24.57 -6.39 -5.85
CA ARG A 162 -25.44 -5.90 -6.94
C ARG A 162 -26.74 -6.68 -7.09
N HIS A 163 -26.86 -7.84 -6.45
CA HIS A 163 -28.04 -8.69 -6.50
C HIS A 163 -28.80 -8.63 -5.17
N PRO A 164 -30.04 -8.10 -5.12
CA PRO A 164 -30.74 -7.81 -3.87
C PRO A 164 -31.02 -9.05 -3.02
N ASN A 165 -31.27 -10.22 -3.64
CA ASN A 165 -31.50 -11.47 -2.91
C ASN A 165 -30.22 -11.97 -2.24
N SER A 166 -29.10 -12.01 -2.99
CA SER A 166 -27.79 -12.38 -2.45
C SER A 166 -27.35 -11.42 -1.34
N LYS A 167 -27.58 -10.13 -1.56
CA LYS A 167 -27.31 -9.08 -0.59
C LYS A 167 -27.99 -9.36 0.75
N LYS A 168 -29.31 -9.58 0.75
CA LYS A 168 -30.08 -9.92 1.96
C LYS A 168 -29.60 -11.20 2.63
N GLN A 169 -29.30 -12.24 1.84
CA GLN A 169 -28.81 -13.53 2.35
C GLN A 169 -27.42 -13.45 2.98
N LEU A 170 -26.60 -12.48 2.60
CA LEU A 170 -25.27 -12.27 3.18
C LEU A 170 -25.29 -11.30 4.37
N VAL A 171 -26.19 -10.31 4.36
CA VAL A 171 -26.41 -9.43 5.52
C VAL A 171 -26.98 -10.21 6.70
N ALA A 172 -27.97 -11.09 6.48
CA ALA A 172 -28.59 -11.88 7.54
C ALA A 172 -27.62 -12.68 8.45
N PRO A 173 -26.56 -13.36 7.94
CA PRO A 173 -25.57 -14.04 8.77
C PRO A 173 -24.49 -13.12 9.36
N GLY A 174 -24.53 -11.80 9.13
CA GLY A 174 -23.61 -10.84 9.76
C GLY A 174 -22.34 -10.53 8.95
N ILE A 175 -22.40 -10.52 7.61
CA ILE A 175 -21.23 -10.18 6.78
C ILE A 175 -20.70 -8.76 7.07
N LEU A 176 -21.57 -7.83 7.47
CA LEU A 176 -21.18 -6.45 7.79
C LEU A 176 -20.26 -6.41 9.01
N SER A 177 -20.65 -7.09 10.08
CA SER A 177 -19.83 -7.24 11.29
C SER A 177 -18.48 -7.90 10.96
N GLU A 178 -18.45 -9.01 10.21
CA GLU A 178 -17.20 -9.70 9.86
C GLU A 178 -16.23 -8.81 9.04
N LEU A 179 -16.75 -8.07 8.06
CA LEU A 179 -15.94 -7.16 7.25
C LEU A 179 -15.45 -5.95 8.06
N PHE A 180 -16.31 -5.40 8.92
CA PHE A 180 -15.99 -4.28 9.78
C PHE A 180 -14.94 -4.65 10.84
N GLU A 181 -15.06 -5.80 11.49
CA GLU A 181 -14.17 -6.16 12.59
C GLU A 181 -12.78 -6.57 12.09
N ASN A 182 -12.71 -7.32 10.99
CA ASN A 182 -11.47 -7.93 10.53
C ASN A 182 -10.88 -7.24 9.30
N ASN A 183 -11.69 -7.01 8.26
CA ASN A 183 -11.17 -6.76 6.91
C ASN A 183 -10.79 -5.30 6.64
N ILE A 184 -11.41 -4.33 7.33
CA ILE A 184 -10.98 -2.93 7.22
C ILE A 184 -9.71 -2.65 8.04
N HIS A 185 -9.38 -3.47 9.04
CA HIS A 185 -8.25 -3.25 9.96
C HIS A 185 -7.00 -4.08 9.65
N GLN A 186 -7.17 -5.35 9.26
CA GLN A 186 -6.07 -6.33 9.21
C GLN A 186 -5.54 -6.59 7.79
N CYS A 187 -6.14 -5.95 6.79
CA CYS A 187 -5.77 -6.15 5.40
C CYS A 187 -4.70 -5.13 4.92
N PRO A 188 -3.99 -5.44 3.82
CA PRO A 188 -3.22 -4.43 3.10
C PRO A 188 -4.12 -3.27 2.66
N LYS A 189 -3.56 -2.05 2.55
CA LYS A 189 -4.31 -0.81 2.23
C LYS A 189 -5.31 -0.95 1.07
N THR A 190 -4.93 -1.67 0.00
CA THR A 190 -5.80 -1.90 -1.16
C THR A 190 -7.03 -2.75 -0.83
N ALA A 191 -6.84 -3.81 -0.03
CA ALA A 191 -7.91 -4.67 0.43
C ALA A 191 -8.78 -4.00 1.50
N CYS A 192 -8.23 -3.13 2.36
CA CYS A 192 -9.03 -2.28 3.26
C CYS A 192 -9.98 -1.37 2.49
N VAL A 193 -9.49 -0.68 1.46
CA VAL A 193 -10.32 0.17 0.57
C VAL A 193 -11.44 -0.66 -0.07
N GLN A 194 -11.12 -1.85 -0.55
CA GLN A 194 -12.10 -2.74 -1.14
C GLN A 194 -13.14 -3.24 -0.12
N ALA A 195 -12.72 -3.59 1.09
CA ALA A 195 -13.62 -4.00 2.17
C ALA A 195 -14.61 -2.87 2.54
N ARG A 196 -14.16 -1.61 2.60
CA ARG A 196 -15.06 -0.47 2.81
C ARG A 196 -16.02 -0.24 1.64
N ALA A 197 -15.57 -0.39 0.40
CA ALA A 197 -16.43 -0.32 -0.77
C ALA A 197 -17.52 -1.42 -0.76
N VAL A 198 -17.15 -2.63 -0.34
CA VAL A 198 -18.09 -3.75 -0.14
C VAL A 198 -19.10 -3.41 0.95
N LEU A 199 -18.66 -2.92 2.12
CA LEU A 199 -19.55 -2.46 3.20
C LEU A 199 -20.53 -1.38 2.73
N CYS A 200 -20.06 -0.40 1.96
CA CYS A 200 -20.92 0.62 1.35
C CYS A 200 -21.99 -0.03 0.48
N ALA A 201 -21.59 -0.91 -0.44
CA ALA A 201 -22.51 -1.59 -1.35
C ALA A 201 -23.50 -2.52 -0.64
N PHE A 202 -23.14 -3.14 0.49
CA PHE A 202 -24.06 -3.92 1.32
C PHE A 202 -24.99 -3.05 2.18
N SER A 203 -24.60 -1.82 2.52
CA SER A 203 -25.48 -0.89 3.26
C SER A 203 -26.47 -0.14 2.36
N GLU A 204 -26.14 0.10 1.09
CA GLU A 204 -26.91 0.96 0.19
C GLU A 204 -28.35 0.45 -0.04
N GLY A 205 -29.38 1.22 0.29
CA GLY A 205 -30.76 0.78 0.08
C GLY A 205 -31.30 -0.24 1.11
N ASP A 206 -30.57 -0.57 2.18
CA ASP A 206 -31.03 -1.52 3.23
C ASP A 206 -30.94 -0.88 4.64
N ILE A 207 -32.11 -0.60 5.23
CA ILE A 207 -32.21 0.07 6.53
C ILE A 207 -31.59 -0.73 7.68
N ASN A 208 -31.68 -2.06 7.64
CA ASN A 208 -31.13 -2.91 8.70
C ASN A 208 -29.60 -2.91 8.63
N ALA A 209 -29.07 -3.02 7.40
CA ALA A 209 -27.64 -2.94 7.15
C ALA A 209 -27.06 -1.57 7.56
N VAL A 210 -27.78 -0.47 7.24
CA VAL A 210 -27.39 0.88 7.68
C VAL A 210 -27.39 0.98 9.20
N ALA A 211 -28.43 0.48 9.87
CA ALA A 211 -28.51 0.53 11.33
C ALA A 211 -27.39 -0.28 12.01
N GLU A 212 -27.09 -1.48 11.52
CA GLU A 212 -25.99 -2.31 12.01
C GLU A 212 -24.65 -1.60 11.83
N LEU A 213 -24.35 -1.13 10.61
CA LEU A 213 -23.07 -0.50 10.31
C LEU A 213 -22.87 0.81 11.09
N ASN A 214 -23.93 1.62 11.23
CA ASN A 214 -23.93 2.83 12.05
C ASN A 214 -23.64 2.51 13.52
N SER A 215 -24.26 1.46 14.06
CA SER A 215 -24.04 1.00 15.44
C SER A 215 -22.60 0.55 15.67
N LEU A 216 -22.03 -0.23 14.75
CA LEU A 216 -20.63 -0.69 14.82
C LEU A 216 -19.64 0.48 14.82
N MET A 217 -19.75 1.38 13.84
CA MET A 217 -18.90 2.58 13.77
C MET A 217 -19.04 3.46 15.01
N GLN A 218 -20.27 3.69 15.47
CA GLN A 218 -20.53 4.51 16.64
C GLN A 218 -19.89 3.90 17.89
N LYS A 219 -20.15 2.63 18.19
CA LYS A 219 -19.58 1.94 19.35
C LYS A 219 -18.06 1.98 19.32
N LYS A 220 -17.47 1.68 18.16
CA LYS A 220 -16.02 1.67 17.95
C LYS A 220 -15.38 3.01 18.24
N VAL A 221 -15.84 4.07 17.59
CA VAL A 221 -15.27 5.41 17.75
C VAL A 221 -15.54 5.95 19.16
N MET A 222 -16.73 5.74 19.72
CA MET A 222 -17.07 6.20 21.08
C MET A 222 -16.17 5.58 22.14
N TYR A 223 -15.93 4.27 22.09
CA TYR A 223 -14.99 3.63 23.01
C TYR A 223 -13.58 4.21 22.83
N CYS A 224 -13.14 4.50 21.59
CA CYS A 224 -11.84 5.12 21.36
C CYS A 224 -11.73 6.52 21.97
N LEU A 225 -12.83 7.29 21.93
CA LEU A 225 -12.90 8.59 22.59
C LEU A 225 -12.85 8.46 24.11
N GLU A 226 -13.51 7.46 24.70
CA GLU A 226 -13.50 7.22 26.15
C GLU A 226 -12.14 6.75 26.67
N HIS A 227 -11.42 5.95 25.87
CA HIS A 227 -10.14 5.33 26.23
C HIS A 227 -8.93 5.99 25.55
N HIS A 228 -9.07 7.22 25.08
CA HIS A 228 -8.04 7.95 24.30
C HIS A 228 -6.69 8.11 25.02
N ARG A 229 -6.64 7.97 26.35
CA ARG A 229 -5.39 8.03 27.12
C ARG A 229 -4.53 6.77 27.03
N SER A 230 -5.15 5.64 26.69
CA SER A 230 -4.52 4.32 26.67
C SER A 230 -4.44 3.72 25.26
N MET A 231 -4.79 4.50 24.23
CA MET A 231 -4.88 4.03 22.85
C MET A 231 -4.47 5.12 21.88
N ASP A 232 -3.81 4.73 20.81
CA ASP A 232 -3.56 5.62 19.68
C ASP A 232 -4.86 5.83 18.90
N ILE A 233 -5.53 6.96 19.18
CA ILE A 233 -6.80 7.28 18.54
C ILE A 233 -6.65 7.50 17.03
N ALA A 234 -5.49 7.96 16.57
CA ALA A 234 -5.25 8.24 15.16
C ALA A 234 -5.26 6.94 14.35
N LEU A 235 -4.62 5.89 14.88
CA LEU A 235 -4.63 4.58 14.26
C LEU A 235 -5.96 3.85 14.47
N ALA A 236 -6.54 3.92 15.67
CA ALA A 236 -7.70 3.11 16.05
C ALA A 236 -9.05 3.58 15.48
N THR A 237 -9.14 4.78 14.91
CA THR A 237 -10.39 5.33 14.34
C THR A 237 -10.31 5.65 12.85
N ARG A 238 -9.14 5.42 12.24
CA ARG A 238 -8.86 5.85 10.86
C ARG A 238 -9.79 5.19 9.86
N GLU A 239 -9.91 3.87 9.94
CA GLU A 239 -10.65 3.08 8.95
C GLU A 239 -12.16 3.28 9.11
N GLU A 240 -12.62 3.46 10.35
CA GLU A 240 -14.01 3.75 10.70
C GLU A 240 -14.44 5.13 10.20
N LEU A 241 -13.59 6.16 10.34
CA LEU A 241 -13.93 7.50 9.86
C LEU A 241 -13.82 7.64 8.33
N LEU A 242 -12.94 6.87 7.68
CA LEU A 242 -12.94 6.73 6.23
C LEU A 242 -14.22 6.04 5.75
N LEU A 243 -14.62 4.94 6.39
CA LEU A 243 -15.87 4.26 6.08
C LEU A 243 -17.07 5.17 6.30
N LEU A 244 -17.12 5.90 7.41
CA LEU A 244 -18.20 6.84 7.73
C LEU A 244 -18.34 7.93 6.66
N SER A 245 -17.21 8.45 6.16
CA SER A 245 -17.20 9.39 5.05
C SER A 245 -17.75 8.79 3.76
N GLU A 246 -17.35 7.56 3.43
CA GLU A 246 -17.79 6.85 2.22
C GLU A 246 -19.29 6.53 2.28
N VAL A 247 -19.81 6.01 3.39
CA VAL A 247 -21.24 5.71 3.52
C VAL A 247 -22.12 6.96 3.52
N CYS A 248 -21.63 8.10 4.04
CA CYS A 248 -22.34 9.38 3.97
C CYS A 248 -22.39 9.96 2.55
N SER A 249 -21.52 9.49 1.65
CA SER A 249 -21.50 9.91 0.24
C SER A 249 -22.38 9.06 -0.68
N LEU A 250 -23.03 8.02 -0.15
CA LEU A 250 -23.97 7.19 -0.91
C LEU A 250 -25.22 7.98 -1.29
N ALA A 251 -25.66 7.80 -2.53
CA ALA A 251 -26.85 8.44 -3.08
C ALA A 251 -28.11 7.61 -2.77
N ASP A 252 -28.49 7.52 -1.50
CA ASP A 252 -29.72 6.87 -1.05
C ASP A 252 -30.49 7.68 0.02
N GLU A 253 -31.68 7.21 0.39
CA GLU A 253 -32.58 7.88 1.33
C GLU A 253 -32.15 7.79 2.81
N PHE A 254 -30.99 7.18 3.11
CA PHE A 254 -30.54 6.95 4.49
C PHE A 254 -29.45 7.92 4.95
N TRP A 255 -29.19 8.98 4.18
CA TRP A 255 -28.21 10.02 4.51
C TRP A 255 -28.42 10.61 5.91
N GLU A 256 -29.67 10.83 6.34
CA GLU A 256 -29.98 11.43 7.65
C GLU A 256 -29.52 10.50 8.80
N SER A 257 -29.78 9.20 8.68
CA SER A 257 -29.37 8.21 9.68
C SER A 257 -27.86 8.17 9.85
N ARG A 258 -27.11 8.21 8.74
CA ARG A 258 -25.64 8.23 8.75
C ARG A 258 -25.09 9.54 9.29
N LEU A 259 -25.64 10.69 8.86
CA LEU A 259 -25.22 12.00 9.32
C LEU A 259 -25.50 12.22 10.81
N ARG A 260 -26.57 11.61 11.35
CA ARG A 260 -26.85 11.61 12.79
C ARG A 260 -25.71 11.00 13.59
N VAL A 261 -25.11 9.89 13.12
CA VAL A 261 -23.91 9.30 13.76
C VAL A 261 -22.74 10.28 13.72
N VAL A 262 -22.51 10.94 12.58
CA VAL A 262 -21.42 11.94 12.44
C VAL A 262 -21.57 13.07 13.47
N PHE A 263 -22.78 13.60 13.66
CA PHE A 263 -23.04 14.63 14.67
C PHE A 263 -22.85 14.12 16.11
N GLN A 264 -23.31 12.89 16.40
CA GLN A 264 -23.11 12.28 17.71
C GLN A 264 -21.62 12.12 18.05
N LEU A 265 -20.82 11.66 17.08
CA LEU A 265 -19.36 11.53 17.24
C LEU A 265 -18.69 12.90 17.37
N LEU A 266 -19.11 13.89 16.58
CA LEU A 266 -18.60 15.27 16.66
C LEU A 266 -18.84 15.88 18.05
N PHE A 267 -20.09 15.84 18.55
CA PHE A 267 -20.39 16.46 19.84
C PHE A 267 -19.73 15.72 21.00
N SER A 268 -19.64 14.39 20.92
CA SER A 268 -18.93 13.59 21.94
C SER A 268 -17.43 13.88 21.94
N SER A 269 -16.80 13.96 20.77
CA SER A 269 -15.38 14.26 20.63
C SER A 269 -15.03 15.69 21.04
N ILE A 270 -15.89 16.69 20.77
CA ILE A 270 -15.71 18.06 21.27
C ILE A 270 -15.77 18.08 22.81
N LYS A 271 -16.77 17.41 23.40
CA LYS A 271 -16.97 17.38 24.86
C LYS A 271 -15.78 16.74 25.58
N LEU A 272 -15.23 15.65 25.05
CA LEU A 272 -14.15 14.89 25.67
C LEU A 272 -12.75 15.41 25.30
N GLY A 273 -12.59 15.94 24.08
CA GLY A 273 -11.30 15.95 23.40
C GLY A 273 -10.93 17.25 22.70
N ALA A 274 -11.70 18.34 22.82
CA ALA A 274 -11.37 19.61 22.14
C ALA A 274 -9.97 20.18 22.49
N LYS A 275 -9.40 19.76 23.63
CA LYS A 275 -8.04 20.16 24.06
C LYS A 275 -6.95 19.15 23.67
N HIS A 276 -7.31 17.99 23.09
CA HIS A 276 -6.39 16.92 22.72
C HIS A 276 -6.11 16.98 21.21
N PRO A 277 -4.88 17.35 20.77
CA PRO A 277 -4.57 17.56 19.35
C PRO A 277 -4.94 16.36 18.47
N ALA A 278 -4.65 15.12 18.92
CA ALA A 278 -4.98 13.92 18.15
C ALA A 278 -6.49 13.72 17.95
N MET A 279 -7.34 14.09 18.92
CA MET A 279 -8.80 13.98 18.78
C MET A 279 -9.32 15.07 17.84
N SER A 280 -8.73 16.27 17.91
CA SER A 280 -9.03 17.37 16.99
C SER A 280 -8.71 17.01 15.54
N GLU A 281 -7.53 16.46 15.29
CA GLU A 281 -7.05 16.14 13.94
C GLU A 281 -7.69 14.87 13.36
N HIS A 282 -7.84 13.83 14.18
CA HIS A 282 -8.22 12.51 13.69
C HIS A 282 -9.67 12.14 13.93
N VAL A 283 -10.46 12.91 14.69
CA VAL A 283 -11.91 12.67 14.85
C VAL A 283 -12.74 13.90 14.51
N ILE A 284 -12.51 15.03 15.19
CA ILE A 284 -13.31 16.25 15.03
C ILE A 284 -13.22 16.77 13.58
N LEU A 285 -11.99 16.89 13.05
CA LEU A 285 -11.78 17.40 11.70
C LEU A 285 -12.40 16.49 10.61
N PRO A 286 -12.24 15.14 10.63
CA PRO A 286 -12.98 14.25 9.75
C PRO A 286 -14.51 14.41 9.84
N CYS A 287 -15.09 14.46 11.05
CA CYS A 287 -16.53 14.66 11.20
C CYS A 287 -16.98 16.00 10.59
N LEU A 288 -16.24 17.08 10.82
CA LEU A 288 -16.52 18.39 10.23
C LEU A 288 -16.41 18.39 8.70
N ARG A 289 -15.43 17.66 8.14
CA ARG A 289 -15.30 17.50 6.67
C ARG A 289 -16.51 16.78 6.09
N ILE A 290 -16.98 15.70 6.72
CA ILE A 290 -18.16 14.96 6.29
C ILE A 290 -19.40 15.87 6.31
N ILE A 291 -19.63 16.60 7.42
CA ILE A 291 -20.75 17.53 7.54
C ILE A 291 -20.66 18.65 6.50
N SER A 292 -19.48 19.26 6.35
CA SER A 292 -19.25 20.31 5.36
C SER A 292 -19.56 19.80 3.95
N GLN A 293 -19.14 18.59 3.61
CA GLN A 293 -19.41 17.98 2.31
C GLN A 293 -20.91 17.75 2.10
N ALA A 294 -21.62 17.21 3.10
CA ALA A 294 -23.05 16.97 3.04
C ALA A 294 -23.88 18.27 2.94
N CYS A 295 -23.40 19.38 3.54
CA CYS A 295 -24.09 20.67 3.51
C CYS A 295 -23.65 21.59 2.36
N THR A 296 -22.66 21.20 1.55
CA THR A 296 -22.22 22.01 0.41
C THR A 296 -23.09 21.69 -0.80
N PRO A 297 -23.85 22.65 -1.36
CA PRO A 297 -24.65 22.40 -2.54
C PRO A 297 -23.75 22.02 -3.72
N PRO A 298 -24.19 21.11 -4.62
CA PRO A 298 -23.46 20.82 -5.83
C PRO A 298 -23.29 22.11 -6.63
N LYS A 299 -22.06 22.34 -7.14
CA LYS A 299 -21.80 23.53 -7.96
C LYS A 299 -22.73 23.51 -9.17
N PRO A 300 -23.35 24.64 -9.54
CA PRO A 300 -24.17 24.69 -10.75
C PRO A 300 -23.26 24.38 -11.95
N ASP A 301 -23.60 23.32 -12.67
CA ASP A 301 -22.93 22.95 -13.91
C ASP A 301 -22.98 24.13 -14.87
N LYS A 302 -21.81 24.56 -15.38
CA LYS A 302 -21.74 25.43 -16.55
C LYS A 302 -22.09 24.61 -17.80
N VAL A 303 -23.35 24.23 -17.93
CA VAL A 303 -23.92 23.71 -19.19
C VAL A 303 -24.82 24.79 -19.73
N HIS A 304 -24.26 25.66 -20.57
CA HIS A 304 -25.08 26.47 -21.47
C HIS A 304 -24.95 25.90 -22.88
N ARG A 305 -25.95 25.08 -23.20
CA ARG A 305 -26.55 24.77 -24.52
C ARG A 305 -25.65 24.27 -25.65
N GLU A 306 -25.98 23.09 -26.18
CA GLU A 306 -26.36 22.97 -27.59
C GLU A 306 -27.10 21.65 -27.87
N GLN A 307 -28.41 21.74 -28.11
CA GLN A 307 -29.17 20.81 -28.95
C GLN A 307 -30.31 21.59 -29.60
N GLY A 308 -30.29 21.68 -30.94
CA GLY A 308 -31.31 22.38 -31.72
C GLY A 308 -30.85 22.69 -33.16
N LEU A 309 -30.99 21.70 -34.04
CA LEU A 309 -30.73 21.73 -35.47
C LEU A 309 -31.62 22.75 -36.23
N GLY A 310 -31.03 23.59 -37.09
CA GLY A 310 -31.70 24.04 -38.34
C GLY A 310 -31.73 25.55 -38.69
N LYS A 311 -30.75 25.98 -39.51
CA LYS A 311 -30.80 27.01 -40.59
C LYS A 311 -31.38 28.41 -40.32
N SER A 312 -30.54 29.45 -40.40
CA SER A 312 -30.28 30.26 -41.63
C SER A 312 -29.67 31.63 -41.28
N ALA A 313 -28.61 31.99 -42.00
CA ALA A 313 -28.10 33.36 -42.19
C ALA A 313 -28.56 33.80 -43.62
N PRO A 314 -28.51 35.10 -44.06
CA PRO A 314 -27.49 36.09 -43.70
C PRO A 314 -27.89 37.59 -43.69
N ALA A 315 -26.87 38.43 -43.48
CA ALA A 315 -26.74 39.89 -43.74
C ALA A 315 -27.37 40.83 -42.69
N SER A 316 -26.82 41.99 -42.34
CA SER A 316 -25.57 42.73 -42.60
C SER A 316 -25.61 44.02 -41.73
N GLN A 317 -24.45 44.65 -41.49
CA GLN A 317 -24.17 46.06 -41.05
C GLN A 317 -23.08 46.06 -39.95
N LEU A 318 -21.81 46.41 -40.25
CA LEU A 318 -21.22 47.78 -40.32
C LEU A 318 -21.46 48.54 -38.99
N LYS A 319 -20.48 49.09 -38.26
CA LYS A 319 -19.23 49.77 -38.65
C LYS A 319 -18.43 50.18 -37.37
N ASP A 320 -17.10 50.34 -37.53
CA ASP A 320 -16.15 51.22 -36.81
C ASP A 320 -15.88 51.02 -35.29
N GLU A 321 -14.68 51.19 -34.71
CA GLU A 321 -13.30 51.45 -35.18
C GLU A 321 -12.32 51.20 -33.99
N ASN A 322 -11.06 50.83 -34.31
CA ASN A 322 -9.78 51.04 -33.60
C ASN A 322 -9.63 50.71 -32.09
N ASN A 323 -8.60 49.98 -31.63
CA ASN A 323 -7.17 50.24 -31.90
C ASN A 323 -6.25 49.00 -31.71
N ILE A 324 -5.11 49.04 -32.40
CA ILE A 324 -4.03 48.07 -32.71
C ILE A 324 -3.04 47.98 -31.50
N ASN A 325 -2.71 46.79 -30.95
CA ASN A 325 -1.58 45.86 -31.25
C ASN A 325 -0.14 46.46 -31.08
N PRO A 326 0.97 45.68 -31.06
CA PRO A 326 1.20 44.23 -30.95
C PRO A 326 2.25 43.89 -29.85
N SER A 327 2.55 42.65 -29.45
CA SER A 327 3.42 41.62 -30.09
C SER A 327 3.77 40.62 -28.98
N GLY A 328 3.93 39.30 -29.13
CA GLY A 328 3.92 38.42 -30.27
C GLY A 328 4.70 37.15 -29.86
N SER A 329 4.11 35.97 -30.12
CA SER A 329 4.75 34.67 -30.48
C SER A 329 5.80 34.05 -29.53
N SER A 330 5.88 32.75 -29.26
CA SER A 330 5.20 31.54 -29.73
C SER A 330 5.63 30.38 -28.83
N SER A 331 4.70 29.45 -28.58
CA SER A 331 4.84 27.99 -28.54
C SER A 331 6.08 27.33 -27.89
N ALA A 332 5.87 26.57 -26.82
CA ALA A 332 6.14 25.13 -26.78
C ALA A 332 5.71 24.51 -25.44
N LEU A 333 4.93 23.43 -25.54
CA LEU A 333 4.57 22.48 -24.49
C LEU A 333 5.82 21.98 -23.75
N LEU A 334 5.72 21.73 -22.44
CA LEU A 334 6.25 20.52 -21.78
C LEU A 334 5.78 20.43 -20.32
N SER A 335 5.37 19.22 -19.95
CA SER A 335 4.86 18.76 -18.65
C SER A 335 5.86 19.01 -17.50
N GLY A 336 5.38 19.56 -16.39
CA GLY A 336 6.18 19.85 -15.20
C GLY A 336 5.56 19.28 -13.92
N SER A 337 5.96 18.06 -13.56
CA SER A 337 5.74 17.48 -12.23
C SER A 337 6.81 18.02 -11.26
N LYS A 338 6.38 18.68 -10.18
CA LYS A 338 7.25 19.10 -9.06
C LYS A 338 7.44 17.96 -8.04
N PRO A 339 8.61 17.87 -7.38
CA PRO A 339 8.95 16.79 -6.45
C PRO A 339 8.49 17.09 -5.00
N VAL A 340 8.17 16.01 -4.28
CA VAL A 340 7.88 15.96 -2.83
C VAL A 340 9.17 15.55 -2.10
N PRO A 341 9.48 16.09 -0.90
CA PRO A 341 10.70 15.74 -0.16
C PRO A 341 10.52 14.46 0.68
N GLU A 342 11.48 13.53 0.58
CA GLU A 342 11.59 12.34 1.43
C GLU A 342 12.31 12.67 2.74
N SER A 343 11.67 12.37 3.87
CA SER A 343 12.28 12.43 5.20
C SER A 343 12.76 11.04 5.63
N VAL A 344 14.07 10.97 5.88
CA VAL A 344 14.89 9.94 6.54
C VAL A 344 14.17 9.06 7.58
N GLU A 345 14.13 7.76 7.35
CA GLU A 345 13.90 6.74 8.40
C GLU A 345 15.20 6.01 8.73
N LYS A 346 15.54 6.06 10.04
CA LYS A 346 16.68 5.39 10.65
C LYS A 346 16.33 3.93 10.90
N ASN A 347 17.20 3.07 10.39
CA ASN A 347 17.19 1.62 10.56
C ASN A 347 17.67 1.23 11.97
N TRP A 348 16.90 0.43 12.70
CA TRP A 348 17.39 -0.38 13.82
C TRP A 348 17.15 -1.84 13.49
N ASP A 349 18.26 -2.54 13.29
CA ASP A 349 18.34 -3.98 13.08
C ASP A 349 18.47 -4.65 14.46
N GLY A 350 17.65 -5.67 14.72
CA GLY A 350 17.53 -6.32 16.01
C GLY A 350 16.84 -7.67 15.87
N SER A 351 17.65 -8.70 15.64
CA SER A 351 17.27 -10.11 15.56
C SER A 351 16.45 -10.55 16.79
N HIS A 352 15.15 -10.76 16.63
CA HIS A 352 14.35 -11.59 17.53
C HIS A 352 13.36 -12.42 16.73
N LYS A 353 13.27 -13.71 17.08
CA LYS A 353 12.34 -14.70 16.53
C LYS A 353 10.95 -14.08 16.37
N THR A 354 10.44 -14.11 15.14
CA THR A 354 9.06 -13.76 14.80
C THR A 354 8.12 -14.75 15.49
N GLN A 355 7.72 -14.46 16.72
CA GLN A 355 6.42 -14.87 17.19
C GLN A 355 5.42 -14.03 16.41
N ASP A 356 4.49 -14.66 15.70
CA ASP A 356 3.39 -13.96 15.03
C ASP A 356 2.71 -13.06 16.05
N ILE A 357 2.84 -11.75 15.86
CA ILE A 357 2.24 -10.74 16.73
C ILE A 357 0.74 -10.77 16.46
N GLN A 358 0.00 -11.50 17.29
CA GLN A 358 -1.45 -11.53 17.25
C GLN A 358 -1.98 -10.20 17.78
N LEU A 359 -2.28 -9.26 16.86
CA LEU A 359 -2.97 -8.01 17.19
C LEU A 359 -4.30 -8.31 17.89
N LEU A 360 -4.68 -7.44 18.84
CA LEU A 360 -5.91 -7.55 19.61
C LEU A 360 -7.12 -7.67 18.66
N SER A 361 -7.89 -8.75 18.78
CA SER A 361 -9.09 -8.91 17.95
C SER A 361 -10.19 -7.94 18.41
N TYR A 362 -11.09 -7.55 17.49
CA TYR A 362 -12.22 -6.68 17.83
C TYR A 362 -13.10 -7.27 18.95
N SER A 363 -13.29 -8.59 18.96
CA SER A 363 -14.05 -9.28 20.01
C SER A 363 -13.43 -9.17 21.41
N GLU A 364 -12.10 -9.07 21.52
CA GLU A 364 -11.40 -8.85 22.78
C GLU A 364 -11.50 -7.38 23.20
N TRP A 365 -11.41 -6.48 22.22
CA TRP A 365 -11.61 -5.05 22.41
C TRP A 365 -13.03 -4.71 22.87
N GLU A 366 -14.06 -5.32 22.29
CA GLU A 366 -15.47 -5.13 22.69
C GLU A 366 -15.70 -5.54 24.14
N LYS A 367 -14.93 -6.53 24.63
CA LYS A 367 -14.94 -6.98 26.03
C LYS A 367 -14.06 -6.12 26.96
N GLY A 368 -13.53 -5.01 26.47
CA GLY A 368 -12.80 -4.02 27.26
C GLY A 368 -11.29 -4.28 27.38
N ALA A 369 -10.70 -5.15 26.55
CA ALA A 369 -9.25 -5.36 26.58
C ALA A 369 -8.51 -4.11 26.09
N SER A 370 -7.52 -3.67 26.88
CA SER A 370 -6.69 -2.49 26.61
C SER A 370 -5.35 -2.87 25.96
N TYR A 371 -4.66 -1.88 25.39
CA TYR A 371 -3.28 -2.07 24.91
C TYR A 371 -2.32 -2.55 26.03
N LEU A 372 -2.59 -2.20 27.29
CA LEU A 372 -1.81 -2.71 28.44
C LEU A 372 -2.04 -4.20 28.68
N ASP A 373 -3.23 -4.73 28.37
CA ASP A 373 -3.52 -6.17 28.47
C ASP A 373 -2.82 -6.96 27.35
N PHE A 374 -2.58 -6.32 26.20
CA PHE A 374 -1.72 -6.84 25.14
C PHE A 374 -0.24 -6.88 25.55
N LEU A 375 0.28 -5.78 26.12
CA LEU A 375 1.68 -5.73 26.59
C LEU A 375 1.97 -6.73 27.71
N ARG A 376 0.98 -7.13 28.51
CA ARG A 376 1.13 -8.20 29.52
C ARG A 376 1.24 -9.61 28.93
N ARG A 377 0.95 -9.80 27.64
CA ARG A 377 0.96 -11.11 26.96
C ARG A 377 2.25 -11.36 26.15
N GLN A 378 3.11 -10.35 26.00
CA GLN A 378 4.51 -10.49 25.57
C GLN A 378 5.41 -10.78 26.77
#